data_AF-W2TA11-F1
#
_entry.id   AF-W2TA11-F1
#
_cell.length_a   1.000
_cell.length_b   1.000
_cell.length_c   1.000
_cell.angle_alpha   90.00
_cell.angle_beta   90.00
_cell.angle_gamma   90.00
#
_symmetry.space_group_name_H-M   'P 1'
#
loop_
_entity.id
_entity.type
_entity.pdbx_description
1 polymer ?
#
loop_
_entity_poly.entity_id
_entity_poly.type
_entity_poly.pdbx_seq_one_letter_code
_entity_poly.pdbx_strand_id
1 'polypeptide(L)'
;MEIYHNQEWARDERYSSFWAYYLAVEKWRTDHARMAEIACRVTKDKKKPYHQRNKPVTPTKRRTKKVLSLRMETDAEHITEQNVVHKEVASSSVSVDVEEMSEEMVAFFRKTIEHRKSRAAEKAEKERIEAEQRGQEDEHWIRLNDDDYVMADKIGVYGIERRTFATPDEAAKTQLRRENARKMYGEASERILAMETLVDMRFEQEYTKKRPPLWPNIPLKL
;
A
#
# COMPACT_ATOMS: atom_id res chain seq x y z
N MET A 1 -1.78 3.51 -34.91
CA MET A 1 -0.42 4.02 -35.17
C MET A 1 -0.31 4.95 -36.38
N GLU A 2 -1.22 4.89 -37.36
CA GLU A 2 -1.06 5.62 -38.64
C GLU A 2 -1.20 7.15 -38.56
N ILE A 3 -1.81 7.69 -37.51
CA ILE A 3 -2.12 9.13 -37.42
C ILE A 3 -0.86 9.98 -37.13
N TYR A 4 0.11 9.43 -36.37
CA TYR A 4 1.31 10.18 -35.94
C TYR A 4 2.54 9.90 -36.82
N HIS A 5 2.53 8.81 -37.60
CA HIS A 5 3.65 8.45 -38.46
C HIS A 5 3.78 9.33 -39.71
N ASN A 6 2.71 10.07 -40.05
CA ASN A 6 2.66 11.02 -41.15
C ASN A 6 3.13 12.42 -40.74
N GLN A 7 3.44 12.66 -39.45
CA GLN A 7 3.89 13.96 -38.96
C GLN A 7 5.42 13.97 -38.83
N GLU A 8 6.06 14.94 -39.47
CA GLU A 8 7.53 15.00 -39.57
C GLU A 8 8.23 15.19 -38.22
N TRP A 9 7.61 15.97 -37.31
CA TRP A 9 8.15 16.19 -35.96
C TRP A 9 8.18 14.92 -35.10
N ALA A 10 7.30 13.95 -35.39
CA ALA A 10 7.24 12.70 -34.64
C ALA A 10 8.41 11.75 -34.96
N ARG A 11 9.15 11.99 -36.05
CA ARG A 11 10.32 11.19 -36.47
C ARG A 11 11.64 11.76 -35.97
N ASP A 12 11.61 12.87 -35.26
CA ASP A 12 12.80 13.49 -34.68
C ASP A 12 13.37 12.63 -33.54
N GLU A 13 14.69 12.46 -33.52
CA GLU A 13 15.43 11.67 -32.52
C GLU A 13 15.18 12.15 -31.09
N ARG A 14 14.84 13.44 -30.93
CA ARG A 14 14.47 14.04 -29.63
C ARG A 14 13.26 13.37 -28.96
N TYR A 15 12.39 12.73 -29.75
CA TYR A 15 11.21 12.02 -29.24
C TYR A 15 11.39 10.50 -29.18
N SER A 16 12.60 9.98 -29.45
CA SER A 16 12.88 8.53 -29.40
C SER A 16 12.58 7.92 -28.03
N SER A 17 12.92 8.62 -26.95
CA SER A 17 12.64 8.22 -25.57
C SER A 17 11.13 8.17 -25.27
N PHE A 18 10.39 9.17 -25.75
CA PHE A 18 8.94 9.24 -25.65
C PHE A 18 8.27 8.06 -26.39
N TRP A 19 8.69 7.77 -27.61
CA TRP A 19 8.15 6.66 -28.38
C TRP A 19 8.52 5.29 -27.81
N ALA A 20 9.74 5.13 -27.28
CA ALA A 20 10.14 3.91 -26.58
C ALA A 20 9.26 3.67 -25.35
N TYR A 21 9.00 4.71 -24.55
CA TYR A 21 8.10 4.62 -23.40
C TYR A 21 6.65 4.34 -23.83
N TYR A 22 6.14 5.05 -24.84
CA TYR A 22 4.81 4.84 -25.38
C TYR A 22 4.60 3.39 -25.87
N LEU A 23 5.55 2.84 -26.63
CA LEU A 23 5.51 1.46 -27.10
C LEU A 23 5.59 0.46 -25.93
N ALA A 24 6.39 0.75 -24.91
CA ALA A 24 6.44 -0.08 -23.70
C ALA A 24 5.10 -0.08 -22.96
N VAL A 25 4.42 1.07 -22.87
CA VAL A 25 3.09 1.20 -22.27
C VAL A 25 2.03 0.47 -23.10
N GLU A 26 2.03 0.61 -24.43
CA GLU A 26 1.11 -0.14 -25.29
C GLU A 26 1.32 -1.65 -25.16
N LYS A 27 2.59 -2.10 -25.18
CA LYS A 27 2.92 -3.51 -24.95
C LYS A 27 2.39 -3.98 -23.61
N TRP A 28 2.65 -3.24 -22.53
CA TRP A 28 2.14 -3.57 -21.20
C TRP A 28 0.61 -3.67 -21.18
N ARG A 29 -0.10 -2.72 -21.79
CA ARG A 29 -1.57 -2.75 -21.87
C ARG A 29 -2.09 -3.99 -22.59
N THR A 30 -1.48 -4.34 -23.74
CA THR A 30 -1.89 -5.51 -24.53
C THR A 30 -1.58 -6.82 -23.80
N ASP A 31 -0.40 -6.95 -23.20
CA ASP A 31 -0.01 -8.13 -22.42
C ASP A 31 -0.90 -8.29 -21.19
N HIS A 32 -1.20 -7.19 -20.49
CA HIS A 32 -2.09 -7.20 -19.34
C HIS A 32 -3.54 -7.59 -19.72
N ALA A 33 -4.06 -7.07 -20.84
CA ALA A 33 -5.36 -7.47 -21.36
C ALA A 33 -5.41 -8.97 -21.71
N ARG A 34 -4.35 -9.50 -22.33
CA ARG A 34 -4.22 -10.93 -22.65
C ARG A 34 -4.15 -11.78 -21.38
N MET A 35 -3.38 -11.37 -20.37
CA MET A 35 -3.28 -12.09 -19.10
C MET A 35 -4.59 -12.08 -18.32
N ALA A 36 -5.31 -10.95 -18.31
CA ALA A 36 -6.64 -10.85 -17.72
C ALA A 36 -7.63 -11.80 -18.39
N GLU A 37 -7.60 -11.92 -19.72
CA GLU A 37 -8.42 -12.86 -20.46
C GLU A 37 -8.08 -14.33 -20.10
N ILE A 38 -6.79 -14.68 -20.04
CA ILE A 38 -6.34 -16.02 -19.64
C ILE A 38 -6.80 -16.35 -18.22
N ALA A 39 -6.66 -15.44 -17.27
CA ALA A 39 -7.13 -15.62 -15.90
C ALA A 39 -8.66 -15.83 -15.83
N CYS A 40 -9.43 -15.07 -16.62
CA CYS A 40 -10.88 -15.26 -16.74
C CYS A 40 -11.26 -16.60 -17.40
N ARG A 41 -10.43 -17.16 -18.30
CA ARG A 41 -10.68 -18.49 -18.89
C ARG A 41 -10.36 -19.62 -17.91
N VAL A 42 -9.24 -19.54 -17.19
CA VAL A 42 -8.85 -20.53 -16.15
C VAL A 42 -9.89 -20.66 -15.04
N THR A 43 -10.62 -19.58 -14.73
CA THR A 43 -11.71 -19.59 -13.74
C THR A 43 -13.04 -20.09 -14.29
N LYS A 44 -13.28 -20.00 -15.61
CA LYS A 44 -14.50 -20.49 -16.28
C LYS A 44 -14.46 -21.99 -16.57
N ASP A 45 -13.28 -22.57 -16.76
CA ASP A 45 -13.13 -24.00 -17.08
C ASP A 45 -13.15 -24.94 -15.85
N LYS A 46 -13.28 -24.40 -14.64
CA LYS A 46 -13.56 -25.20 -13.44
C LYS A 46 -15.03 -25.61 -13.40
N LYS A 47 -15.42 -26.58 -14.23
CA LYS A 47 -16.61 -27.40 -13.96
C LYS A 47 -16.39 -28.11 -12.62
N LYS A 48 -17.15 -27.73 -11.60
CA LYS A 48 -17.17 -28.37 -10.27
C LYS A 48 -17.41 -29.89 -10.45
N PRO A 49 -16.56 -30.79 -9.93
CA PRO A 49 -16.70 -32.23 -10.19
C PRO A 49 -17.64 -32.96 -9.23
N TYR A 50 -18.35 -32.29 -8.33
CA TYR A 50 -19.31 -32.95 -7.45
C TYR A 50 -20.55 -32.09 -7.28
N HIS A 51 -21.64 -32.50 -7.93
CA HIS A 51 -23.03 -32.43 -7.47
C HIS A 51 -23.92 -33.02 -8.59
N GLN A 52 -24.02 -34.34 -8.64
CA GLN A 52 -25.14 -35.00 -9.29
C GLN A 52 -26.21 -35.36 -8.24
N ARG A 53 -27.47 -35.25 -8.68
CA ARG A 53 -28.76 -35.60 -8.04
C ARG A 53 -29.29 -34.60 -7.01
N ASN A 54 -30.53 -34.09 -7.08
CA ASN A 54 -31.73 -34.39 -7.88
C ASN A 54 -32.53 -33.09 -8.14
N LYS A 55 -33.22 -33.00 -9.29
CA LYS A 55 -34.31 -32.02 -9.54
C LYS A 55 -35.65 -32.59 -9.02
N PRO A 56 -36.67 -31.74 -8.74
CA PRO A 56 -37.60 -31.28 -9.78
C PRO A 56 -37.90 -29.76 -9.71
N VAL A 57 -37.83 -29.04 -10.84
CA VAL A 57 -38.96 -28.44 -11.63
C VAL A 57 -39.91 -27.58 -10.80
N THR A 58 -39.87 -26.25 -10.93
CA THR A 58 -40.85 -25.46 -11.72
C THR A 58 -40.36 -24.03 -12.00
N PRO A 59 -40.97 -23.31 -12.97
CA PRO A 59 -40.37 -22.16 -13.64
C PRO A 59 -40.83 -20.83 -13.03
N THR A 60 -39.98 -19.79 -13.05
CA THR A 60 -40.49 -18.39 -13.17
C THR A 60 -39.37 -17.37 -13.44
N LYS A 61 -39.57 -16.67 -14.57
CA LYS A 61 -39.33 -15.24 -14.79
C LYS A 61 -37.90 -14.67 -14.71
N ARG A 62 -37.36 -14.50 -15.92
CA ARG A 62 -36.51 -13.39 -16.38
C ARG A 62 -36.52 -12.15 -15.48
N ARG A 63 -35.32 -11.68 -15.12
CA ARG A 63 -35.04 -10.26 -14.93
C ARG A 63 -33.57 -9.96 -15.25
N THR A 64 -33.36 -9.39 -16.43
CA THR A 64 -32.12 -8.71 -16.82
C THR A 64 -31.96 -7.47 -15.94
N LYS A 65 -30.93 -7.43 -15.07
CA LYS A 65 -30.49 -6.17 -14.45
C LYS A 65 -29.44 -5.56 -15.36
N LYS A 66 -29.82 -4.44 -16.00
CA LYS A 66 -28.89 -3.53 -16.67
C LYS A 66 -27.87 -3.05 -15.64
N VAL A 67 -26.59 -3.24 -15.95
CA VAL A 67 -25.48 -2.57 -15.27
C VAL A 67 -25.59 -1.09 -15.63
N LEU A 68 -25.88 -0.27 -14.62
CA LEU A 68 -25.83 1.18 -14.74
C LEU A 68 -24.34 1.57 -14.74
N SER A 69 -23.80 1.92 -15.91
CA SER A 69 -22.47 2.51 -16.02
C SER A 69 -22.53 3.93 -15.45
N LEU A 70 -22.08 4.10 -14.21
CA LEU A 70 -21.86 5.42 -13.64
C LEU A 70 -20.62 6.00 -14.31
N ARG A 71 -20.84 6.92 -15.26
CA ARG A 71 -19.81 7.75 -15.88
C ARG A 71 -19.51 8.86 -14.87
N MET A 72 -18.43 8.73 -14.10
CA MET A 72 -17.93 9.85 -13.30
C MET A 72 -17.16 10.78 -14.24
N GLU A 73 -17.73 11.95 -14.50
CA GLU A 73 -16.99 13.10 -15.01
C GLU A 73 -16.18 13.65 -13.84
N THR A 74 -14.86 13.62 -13.98
CA THR A 74 -13.92 14.27 -13.04
C THR A 74 -13.52 15.59 -13.67
N ASP A 75 -14.11 16.68 -13.17
CA ASP A 75 -13.61 18.03 -13.42
C ASP A 75 -12.27 18.17 -12.71
N ALA A 76 -11.20 18.21 -13.50
CA ALA A 76 -9.85 18.45 -13.04
C ALA A 76 -9.65 19.98 -12.94
N GLU A 77 -9.85 20.53 -11.74
CA GLU A 77 -9.38 21.89 -11.46
C GLU A 77 -7.86 21.88 -11.31
N HIS A 78 -7.24 22.70 -12.15
CA HIS A 78 -5.82 22.89 -12.31
C HIS A 78 -5.29 23.77 -11.16
N ILE A 79 -4.74 23.15 -10.11
CA ILE A 79 -4.00 23.87 -9.07
C ILE A 79 -2.59 24.11 -9.61
N THR A 80 -2.30 25.33 -10.01
CA THR A 80 -0.95 25.79 -10.32
C THR A 80 -0.14 25.92 -9.05
N GLU A 81 0.83 25.03 -8.86
CA GLU A 81 1.89 25.15 -7.86
C GLU A 81 2.79 26.35 -8.19
N GLN A 82 2.66 27.44 -7.42
CA GLN A 82 3.65 28.50 -7.40
C GLN A 82 4.66 28.23 -6.29
N ASN A 83 5.88 27.92 -6.71
CA ASN A 83 7.11 27.96 -5.93
C ASN A 83 7.22 29.28 -5.14
N VAL A 84 7.13 29.21 -3.81
CA VAL A 84 7.56 30.31 -2.95
C VAL A 84 8.89 29.92 -2.32
N VAL A 85 9.94 30.48 -2.91
CA VAL A 85 11.30 30.52 -2.39
C VAL A 85 11.27 31.11 -0.97
N HIS A 86 11.74 30.33 0.01
CA HIS A 86 12.05 30.82 1.35
C HIS A 86 13.10 31.91 1.25
N LYS A 87 12.68 33.17 1.38
CA LYS A 87 13.57 34.29 1.68
C LYS A 87 13.39 34.61 3.16
N GLU A 88 14.39 34.23 3.93
CA GLU A 88 14.57 34.65 5.31
C GLU A 88 14.56 36.19 5.35
N VAL A 89 13.49 36.77 5.91
CA VAL A 89 13.48 38.17 6.29
C VAL A 89 13.55 38.21 7.80
N ALA A 90 14.74 38.59 8.25
CA ALA A 90 15.08 38.88 9.61
C ALA A 90 14.02 39.75 10.28
N SER A 91 13.75 39.40 11.53
CA SER A 91 12.93 40.12 12.50
C SER A 91 13.15 41.63 12.42
N SER A 92 12.24 42.34 11.77
CA SER A 92 12.03 43.76 12.02
C SER A 92 10.81 43.85 12.93
N SER A 93 11.08 44.04 14.21
CA SER A 93 10.07 44.45 15.19
C SER A 93 9.56 45.82 14.78
N VAL A 94 8.55 45.86 13.92
CA VAL A 94 7.79 47.07 13.64
C VAL A 94 6.86 47.28 14.83
N SER A 95 7.34 48.00 15.83
CA SER A 95 6.51 48.67 16.82
C SER A 95 5.72 49.76 16.08
N VAL A 96 4.60 49.39 15.48
CA VAL A 96 3.62 50.34 14.97
C VAL A 96 2.93 50.93 16.20
N ASP A 97 3.08 52.24 16.39
CA ASP A 97 2.46 52.99 17.47
C ASP A 97 0.94 52.74 17.49
N VAL A 98 0.46 52.32 18.65
CA VAL A 98 -0.91 51.83 18.91
C VAL A 98 -1.93 53.00 18.97
N GLU A 99 -1.51 54.23 18.70
CA GLU A 99 -2.28 55.46 19.00
C GLU A 99 -3.16 55.99 17.85
N GLU A 100 -3.14 55.39 16.65
CA GLU A 100 -3.99 55.85 15.51
C GLU A 100 -4.90 54.77 14.90
N MET A 101 -4.93 53.57 15.46
CA MET A 101 -5.76 52.50 14.91
C MET A 101 -7.16 52.57 15.52
N SER A 102 -8.21 52.66 14.69
CA SER A 102 -9.59 52.74 15.18
C SER A 102 -9.87 51.62 16.18
N GLU A 103 -10.63 51.93 17.22
CA GLU A 103 -10.87 51.02 18.35
C GLU A 103 -11.43 49.66 17.89
N GLU A 104 -12.20 49.67 16.80
CA GLU A 104 -12.75 48.49 16.11
C GLU A 104 -11.66 47.65 15.44
N MET A 105 -10.65 48.27 14.83
CA MET A 105 -9.54 47.58 14.18
C MET A 105 -8.60 46.98 15.23
N VAL A 106 -8.36 47.67 16.35
CA VAL A 106 -7.64 47.12 17.51
C VAL A 106 -8.36 45.89 18.06
N ALA A 107 -9.69 45.96 18.19
CA ALA A 107 -10.50 44.81 18.61
C ALA A 107 -10.39 43.64 17.62
N PHE A 108 -10.37 43.89 16.32
CA PHE A 108 -10.18 42.86 15.29
C PHE A 108 -8.82 42.18 15.37
N PHE A 109 -7.73 42.93 15.58
CA PHE A 109 -6.39 42.35 15.73
C PHE A 109 -6.26 41.54 17.02
N ARG A 110 -6.83 42.00 18.15
CA ARG A 110 -6.90 41.23 19.39
C ARG A 110 -7.60 39.89 19.16
N LYS A 111 -8.77 39.91 18.52
CA LYS A 111 -9.54 38.71 18.15
C LYS A 111 -8.75 37.74 17.26
N THR A 112 -8.03 38.27 16.27
CA THR A 112 -7.24 37.45 15.34
C THR A 112 -6.04 36.80 16.03
N ILE A 113 -5.39 37.51 16.95
CA ILE A 113 -4.29 36.97 17.76
C ILE A 113 -4.83 35.88 18.70
N GLU A 114 -6.00 36.10 19.32
CA GLU A 114 -6.67 35.10 20.16
C GLU A 114 -7.00 33.82 19.38
N HIS A 115 -7.56 33.92 18.17
CA HIS A 115 -7.84 32.74 17.33
C HIS A 115 -6.56 31.97 16.93
N ARG A 116 -5.47 32.68 16.65
CA ARG A 116 -4.17 32.03 16.36
C ARG A 116 -3.64 31.30 17.60
N LYS A 117 -3.73 31.93 18.78
CA LYS A 117 -3.34 31.31 20.05
C LYS A 117 -4.21 30.11 20.40
N SER A 118 -5.53 30.21 20.21
CA SER A 118 -6.48 29.13 20.44
C SER A 118 -6.21 27.94 19.52
N ARG A 119 -5.99 28.14 18.22
CA ARG A 119 -5.62 27.05 17.30
C ARG A 119 -4.26 26.42 17.62
N ALA A 120 -3.28 27.22 18.03
CA ALA A 120 -1.98 26.70 18.45
C ALA A 120 -2.08 25.87 19.74
N ALA A 121 -2.88 26.33 20.72
CA ALA A 121 -3.14 25.60 21.96
C ALA A 121 -3.92 24.31 21.71
N GLU A 122 -4.95 24.34 20.86
CA GLU A 122 -5.73 23.16 20.47
C GLU A 122 -4.84 22.10 19.79
N LYS A 123 -3.95 22.53 18.88
CA LYS A 123 -2.99 21.61 18.24
C LYS A 123 -2.01 21.00 19.25
N ALA A 124 -1.49 21.81 20.17
CA ALA A 124 -0.57 21.34 21.21
C ALA A 124 -1.24 20.37 22.19
N GLU A 125 -2.50 20.61 22.55
CA GLU A 125 -3.27 19.71 23.42
C GLU A 125 -3.61 18.40 22.70
N LYS A 126 -3.96 18.46 21.43
CA LYS A 126 -4.19 17.27 20.61
C LYS A 126 -2.92 16.42 20.47
N GLU A 127 -1.77 17.05 20.22
CA GLU A 127 -0.48 16.37 20.16
C GLU A 127 -0.10 15.73 21.50
N ARG A 128 -0.44 16.36 22.63
CA ARG A 128 -0.26 15.78 23.98
C ARG A 128 -1.14 14.56 24.21
N ILE A 129 -2.42 14.64 23.88
CA ILE A 129 -3.38 13.53 24.01
C ILE A 129 -2.96 12.37 23.10
N GLU A 130 -2.55 12.64 21.85
CA GLU A 130 -2.03 11.62 20.93
C GLU A 130 -0.71 11.00 21.41
N ALA A 131 0.14 11.74 22.13
CA ALA A 131 1.36 11.21 22.73
C ALA A 131 1.08 10.35 23.98
N GLU A 132 0.12 10.74 24.82
CA GLU A 132 -0.32 9.96 25.98
C GLU A 132 -1.08 8.70 25.57
N GLN A 133 -1.90 8.76 24.52
CA GLN A 133 -2.54 7.59 23.90
C GLN A 133 -1.49 6.65 23.30
N ARG A 134 -0.47 7.18 22.60
CA ARG A 134 0.65 6.37 22.10
C ARG A 134 1.45 5.67 23.20
N GLY A 135 1.57 6.28 24.38
CA GLY A 135 2.19 5.65 25.55
C GLY A 135 1.35 4.55 26.21
N GLN A 136 0.06 4.45 25.89
CA GLN A 136 -0.86 3.44 26.43
C GLN A 136 -1.18 2.32 25.42
N GLU A 137 -0.99 2.54 24.11
CA GLU A 137 -1.21 1.56 23.04
C GLU A 137 -0.06 0.53 22.87
N ASP A 138 0.52 0.06 23.98
CA ASP A 138 1.50 -1.06 24.02
C ASP A 138 0.88 -2.43 23.63
N GLU A 139 -0.41 -2.46 23.28
CA GLU A 139 -1.18 -3.64 22.89
C GLU A 139 -1.28 -3.85 21.37
N HIS A 140 -0.53 -3.13 20.54
CA HIS A 140 -0.43 -3.49 19.13
C HIS A 140 0.36 -4.81 18.98
N TRP A 141 -0.24 -5.81 18.32
CA TRP A 141 0.37 -7.13 18.07
C TRP A 141 1.70 -7.05 17.32
N ILE A 142 2.03 -5.88 16.75
CA ILE A 142 3.37 -5.52 16.33
C ILE A 142 3.88 -4.33 17.16
N ARG A 143 4.88 -4.55 18.00
CA ARG A 143 5.63 -3.47 18.66
C ARG A 143 6.61 -2.84 17.67
N LEU A 144 6.23 -1.72 17.08
CA LEU A 144 7.09 -0.89 16.26
C LEU A 144 7.30 0.46 16.95
N ASN A 145 8.47 1.04 16.76
CA ASN A 145 8.58 2.48 16.89
C ASN A 145 7.97 3.06 15.61
N ASP A 146 7.12 4.08 15.72
CA ASP A 146 6.40 4.72 14.59
C ASP A 146 7.31 5.13 13.42
N ASP A 147 8.64 5.15 13.58
CA ASP A 147 9.62 5.59 12.58
C ASP A 147 10.43 4.45 11.92
N ASP A 148 10.22 3.19 12.31
CA ASP A 148 10.99 2.06 11.79
C ASP A 148 10.42 1.55 10.45
N TYR A 149 11.13 1.80 9.35
CA TYR A 149 10.79 1.23 8.05
C TYR A 149 11.09 -0.27 8.00
N VAL A 150 10.06 -1.08 7.76
CA VAL A 150 10.19 -2.54 7.64
C VAL A 150 9.84 -2.97 6.23
N MET A 151 10.74 -3.72 5.60
CA MET A 151 10.52 -4.27 4.27
C MET A 151 9.31 -5.21 4.28
N ALA A 152 8.43 -5.09 3.29
CA ALA A 152 7.21 -5.91 3.20
C ALA A 152 7.47 -7.43 3.28
N ASP A 153 8.58 -7.90 2.71
CA ASP A 153 9.00 -9.31 2.76
C ASP A 153 9.35 -9.81 4.18
N LYS A 154 9.71 -8.90 5.09
CA LYS A 154 10.07 -9.24 6.48
C LYS A 154 8.85 -9.30 7.40
N ILE A 155 7.65 -8.99 6.89
CA ILE A 155 6.40 -9.05 7.63
C ILE A 155 5.78 -10.42 7.36
N GLY A 156 6.05 -11.37 8.26
CA GLY A 156 5.53 -12.73 8.17
C GLY A 156 4.30 -12.95 9.03
N VAL A 157 3.70 -14.13 8.88
CA VAL A 157 2.59 -14.62 9.73
C VAL A 157 2.99 -14.69 11.22
N TYR A 158 4.28 -14.92 11.48
CA TYR A 158 4.86 -15.00 12.82
C TYR A 158 5.36 -13.65 13.36
N GLY A 159 5.08 -12.54 12.66
CA GLY A 159 5.53 -11.20 13.01
C GLY A 159 6.68 -10.69 12.16
N ILE A 160 7.34 -9.63 12.63
CA ILE A 160 8.45 -8.98 11.92
C ILE A 160 9.75 -9.72 12.17
N GLU A 161 10.38 -10.21 11.11
CA GLU A 161 11.71 -10.80 11.19
C GLU A 161 12.79 -9.71 11.33
N ARG A 162 13.40 -9.63 12.53
CA ARG A 162 14.52 -8.73 12.80
C ARG A 162 15.84 -9.47 12.62
N ARG A 163 16.73 -8.92 11.79
CA ARG A 163 18.09 -9.44 11.65
C ARG A 163 18.88 -9.11 12.91
N THR A 164 19.35 -10.13 13.60
CA THR A 164 20.30 -9.99 14.70
C THR A 164 21.72 -10.25 14.18
N PHE A 165 22.71 -9.57 14.76
CA PHE A 165 24.13 -9.77 14.44
C PHE A 165 24.76 -10.95 15.20
N ALA A 166 24.01 -11.56 16.13
CA ALA A 166 24.46 -12.73 16.86
C ALA A 166 24.45 -13.98 15.96
N THR A 167 25.45 -14.84 16.10
CA THR A 167 25.49 -16.13 15.41
C THR A 167 24.23 -16.93 15.75
N PRO A 168 23.40 -17.31 14.76
CA PRO A 168 22.19 -18.07 15.02
C PRO A 168 22.53 -19.47 15.55
N ASP A 169 21.94 -19.86 16.69
CA ASP A 169 22.01 -21.24 17.17
C ASP A 169 20.97 -22.10 16.45
N GLU A 170 21.35 -22.59 15.27
CA GLU A 170 20.49 -23.44 14.44
C GLU A 170 20.15 -24.78 15.11
N ALA A 171 21.04 -25.29 15.97
CA ALA A 171 20.82 -26.54 16.68
C ALA A 171 19.71 -26.37 17.73
N ALA A 172 19.79 -25.32 18.55
CA ALA A 172 18.75 -25.01 19.54
C ALA A 172 17.41 -24.71 18.86
N LYS A 173 17.39 -23.94 17.76
CA LYS A 173 16.16 -23.70 16.98
C LYS A 173 15.52 -24.99 16.47
N THR A 174 16.33 -25.90 15.93
CA THR A 174 15.84 -27.17 15.40
C THR A 174 15.26 -28.06 16.50
N GLN A 175 15.90 -28.08 17.68
CA GLN A 175 15.39 -28.80 18.84
C GLN A 175 14.07 -28.20 19.32
N LEU A 176 14.01 -26.88 19.51
CA LEU A 176 12.79 -26.18 19.90
C LEU A 176 11.64 -26.43 18.91
N ARG A 177 11.92 -26.44 17.60
CA ARG A 177 10.91 -26.77 16.58
C ARG A 177 10.39 -28.20 16.74
N ARG A 178 11.26 -29.19 16.99
CA ARG A 178 10.85 -30.58 17.22
C ARG A 178 10.06 -30.74 18.50
N GLU A 179 10.44 -30.08 19.58
CA GLU A 179 9.71 -30.09 20.86
C GLU A 179 8.33 -29.47 20.72
N ASN A 180 8.23 -28.30 20.07
CA ASN A 180 6.96 -27.67 19.76
C ASN A 180 6.07 -28.55 18.88
N ALA A 181 6.64 -29.19 17.85
CA ALA A 181 5.92 -30.15 17.01
C ALA A 181 5.42 -31.36 17.82
N ARG A 182 6.24 -31.92 18.72
CA ARG A 182 5.83 -32.99 19.64
C ARG A 182 4.70 -32.54 20.57
N LYS A 183 4.74 -31.29 21.05
CA LYS A 183 3.67 -30.72 21.88
C LYS A 183 2.36 -30.51 21.11
N MET A 184 2.42 -30.06 19.86
CA MET A 184 1.22 -29.78 19.05
C MET A 184 0.62 -31.04 18.41
N TYR A 185 1.47 -31.96 17.95
CA TYR A 185 1.07 -33.08 17.10
C TYR A 185 1.30 -34.47 17.73
N GLY A 186 1.94 -34.55 18.90
CA GLY A 186 2.18 -35.81 19.60
C GLY A 186 3.05 -36.80 18.82
N GLU A 187 2.61 -38.06 18.76
CA GLU A 187 3.31 -39.15 18.05
C GLU A 187 3.41 -38.91 16.53
N ALA A 188 2.46 -38.18 15.95
CA ALA A 188 2.47 -37.85 14.53
C ALA A 188 3.43 -36.70 14.15
N SER A 189 4.12 -36.11 15.13
CA SER A 189 5.00 -34.94 14.94
C SER A 189 6.09 -35.16 13.89
N GLU A 190 6.77 -36.30 13.92
CA GLU A 190 7.86 -36.60 12.98
C GLU A 190 7.34 -36.75 11.55
N ARG A 191 6.18 -37.37 11.39
CA ARG A 191 5.52 -37.52 10.08
C ARG A 191 5.08 -36.17 9.52
N ILE A 192 4.50 -35.30 10.34
CA ILE A 192 4.05 -33.97 9.90
C ILE A 192 5.25 -33.11 9.54
N LEU A 193 6.31 -33.11 10.34
CA LEU A 193 7.53 -32.37 10.05
C LEU A 193 8.16 -32.85 8.72
N ALA A 194 8.17 -34.16 8.46
CA ALA A 194 8.63 -34.71 7.19
C ALA A 194 7.73 -34.30 6.00
N MET A 195 6.43 -34.17 6.21
CA MET A 195 5.52 -33.69 5.18
C MET A 195 5.71 -32.19 4.89
N GLU A 196 5.90 -31.36 5.93
CA GLU A 196 6.22 -29.94 5.78
C GLU A 196 7.49 -29.75 4.95
N THR A 197 8.58 -30.45 5.29
CA THR A 197 9.85 -30.33 4.55
C THR A 197 9.70 -30.76 3.09
N LEU A 198 8.89 -31.78 2.80
CA LEU A 198 8.61 -32.18 1.41
C LEU A 198 7.81 -31.11 0.64
N VAL A 199 6.90 -30.41 1.30
CA VAL A 199 6.15 -29.30 0.69
C VAL A 199 7.10 -28.13 0.41
N ASP A 200 7.93 -27.76 1.37
CA ASP A 200 8.92 -26.69 1.23
C ASP A 200 9.89 -26.99 0.08
N MET A 201 10.45 -28.21 0.03
CA MET A 201 11.35 -28.63 -1.05
C MET A 201 10.68 -28.55 -2.43
N ARG A 202 9.42 -28.99 -2.56
CA ARG A 202 8.69 -28.91 -3.84
C ARG A 202 8.40 -27.47 -4.23
N PHE A 203 8.05 -26.64 -3.26
CA PHE A 203 7.82 -25.22 -3.49
C PHE A 203 9.09 -24.54 -4.00
N GLU A 204 10.24 -24.76 -3.35
CA GLU A 204 11.52 -24.20 -3.80
C GLU A 204 11.92 -24.67 -5.20
N GLN A 205 11.69 -25.94 -5.53
CA GLN A 205 11.92 -26.47 -6.89
C GLN A 205 11.06 -25.77 -7.95
N GLU A 206 9.77 -25.58 -7.68
CA GLU A 206 8.88 -24.90 -8.62
C GLU A 206 9.17 -23.40 -8.71
N TYR A 207 9.52 -22.78 -7.58
CA TYR A 207 9.91 -21.37 -7.50
C TYR A 207 11.19 -21.10 -8.31
N THR A 208 12.24 -21.91 -8.12
CA THR A 208 13.50 -21.81 -8.87
C THR A 208 13.32 -22.07 -10.37
N LYS A 209 12.44 -23.00 -10.73
CA LYS A 209 12.11 -23.33 -12.13
C LYS A 209 11.33 -22.22 -12.83
N LYS A 210 10.30 -21.67 -12.18
CA LYS A 210 9.40 -20.69 -12.80
C LYS A 210 9.91 -19.26 -12.69
N ARG A 211 10.75 -18.96 -11.69
CA ARG A 211 11.22 -17.59 -11.35
C ARG A 211 10.09 -16.57 -11.50
N PRO A 212 8.96 -16.74 -10.80
CA PRO A 212 7.83 -15.87 -10.98
C PRO A 212 8.24 -14.42 -10.70
N PRO A 213 7.74 -13.44 -11.47
CA PRO A 213 8.03 -12.04 -11.20
C PRO A 213 7.49 -11.69 -9.81
N LEU A 214 8.40 -11.39 -8.88
CA LEU A 214 8.05 -10.91 -7.55
C LEU A 214 7.65 -9.44 -7.61
N TRP A 215 6.74 -9.06 -6.72
CA TRP A 215 6.46 -7.65 -6.48
C TRP A 215 7.71 -6.96 -5.90
N PRO A 216 7.95 -5.68 -6.21
CA PRO A 216 9.03 -4.94 -5.59
C PRO A 216 8.85 -4.94 -4.07
N ASN A 217 9.93 -5.25 -3.36
CA ASN A 217 9.94 -5.20 -1.90
C ASN A 217 10.02 -3.74 -1.47
N ILE A 218 8.90 -3.18 -1.02
CA ILE A 218 8.78 -1.78 -0.63
C ILE A 218 8.88 -1.69 0.90
N PRO A 219 9.68 -0.75 1.46
CA PRO A 219 9.66 -0.49 2.89
C PRO A 219 8.32 0.12 3.29
N LEU A 220 7.66 -0.52 4.25
CA LEU A 220 6.45 -0.01 4.87
C LEU A 220 6.82 0.72 6.15
N LYS A 221 6.20 1.89 6.36
CA LYS A 221 6.17 2.57 7.66
C LYS A 221 4.98 1.97 8.41
N LEU A 222 5.26 1.19 9.45
CA LEU A 222 4.26 0.48 10.25
C LEU A 222 4.08 1.16 11.60
#